data_AF-L8GEJ7-F1
#
_entry.id   AF-L8GEJ7-F1
#
_cell.length_a   1.000
_cell.length_b   1.000
_cell.length_c   1.000
_cell.angle_alpha   90.00
_cell.angle_beta   90.00
_cell.angle_gamma   90.00
#
_symmetry.space_group_name_H-M   'P 1'
#
loop_
_entity.id
_entity.type
_entity.pdbx_description
1 polymer ?
#
loop_
_entity_poly.entity_id
_entity_poly.type
_entity_poly.pdbx_seq_one_letter_code
_entity_poly.pdbx_strand_id
1 'polypeptide(L)'
;MEGEEALGQPMGGEGGSRGRGRGGGRGGSRGGRGGRRPRASSESGEGGEASSKTANKKPRREIPKDSPILALFQSYSATLDDLNDRHERLVKLSRDLTIGSKRLIFLLQRNDERSALLQQADTDLAVILTTLEKIVAELQGTGRPRQEYWRYRRAFSPGLQEFIEAVSFLHYIKHAALITREEVEEVIRAGTPNHVAFFVNDEDYLLGIADLTGELMRKAIGAINAGEVEEAHAIRGFIQAIYEGWRWWWVRADMSWLAQREGFQQLTTDKKNDLRQKIGVMESSVKKVENACLALCIQGVEKLALLGTPTED
;
A
#
# COMPACT_ATOMS: atom_id res chain seq x y z
N MET A 1 -58.27 -44.65 -3.05
CA MET A 1 -58.85 -44.42 -4.39
C MET A 1 -57.73 -43.80 -5.22
N GLU A 2 -56.69 -44.54 -5.60
CA GLU A 2 -56.72 -45.71 -6.52
C GLU A 2 -57.63 -45.40 -7.71
N GLY A 3 -57.22 -45.36 -8.96
CA GLY A 3 -55.98 -45.74 -9.66
C GLY A 3 -56.39 -45.90 -11.13
N GLU A 4 -55.49 -45.65 -12.09
CA GLU A 4 -55.60 -46.28 -13.41
C GLU A 4 -54.25 -46.25 -14.16
N GLU A 5 -53.74 -47.47 -14.35
CA GLU A 5 -52.80 -47.98 -15.35
C GLU A 5 -53.33 -47.70 -16.79
N ALA A 6 -52.63 -47.84 -17.92
CA ALA A 6 -51.26 -48.04 -18.38
C ALA A 6 -51.32 -48.05 -19.94
N LEU A 7 -50.13 -48.20 -20.56
CA LEU A 7 -49.83 -48.77 -21.90
C LEU A 7 -49.47 -47.80 -23.05
N GLY A 8 -48.26 -48.03 -23.58
CA GLY A 8 -47.94 -47.85 -25.01
C GLY A 8 -46.55 -47.28 -25.34
N GLN A 9 -45.50 -48.11 -25.35
CA GLN A 9 -44.27 -47.84 -26.13
C GLN A 9 -44.51 -48.10 -27.64
N PRO A 10 -43.70 -47.55 -28.58
CA PRO A 10 -42.45 -48.24 -28.96
C PRO A 10 -41.24 -47.35 -29.32
N MET A 11 -40.07 -47.90 -28.96
CA MET A 11 -38.74 -47.92 -29.57
C MET A 11 -38.44 -47.12 -30.86
N GLY A 12 -37.29 -46.42 -30.86
CA GLY A 12 -36.37 -46.37 -32.01
C GLY A 12 -35.55 -45.09 -32.16
N GLY A 13 -34.21 -45.19 -32.14
CA GLY A 13 -33.34 -44.27 -32.88
C GLY A 13 -32.18 -43.64 -32.10
N GLU A 14 -30.98 -44.17 -32.33
CA GLU A 14 -29.67 -43.71 -31.85
C GLU A 14 -29.29 -42.28 -32.27
N GLY A 15 -28.41 -41.63 -31.50
CA GLY A 15 -27.75 -40.40 -31.94
C GLY A 15 -27.03 -39.67 -30.81
N GLY A 16 -25.84 -40.14 -30.44
CA GLY A 16 -25.03 -39.50 -29.41
C GLY A 16 -24.48 -38.13 -29.82
N SER A 17 -24.39 -37.21 -28.86
CA SER A 17 -23.27 -36.30 -28.73
C SER A 17 -23.18 -35.71 -27.32
N ARG A 18 -21.93 -35.64 -26.85
CA ARG A 18 -21.50 -35.53 -25.46
C ARG A 18 -21.67 -34.10 -24.93
N GLY A 19 -22.53 -33.91 -23.94
CA GLY A 19 -22.52 -32.73 -23.07
C GLY A 19 -21.74 -33.03 -21.80
N ARG A 20 -20.50 -32.55 -21.67
CA ARG A 20 -19.76 -32.54 -20.40
C ARG A 20 -19.86 -31.17 -19.76
N GLY A 21 -20.39 -31.16 -18.54
CA GLY A 21 -20.45 -30.00 -17.68
C GLY A 21 -19.10 -29.58 -17.09
N ARG A 22 -19.06 -28.28 -16.78
CA ARG A 22 -18.47 -27.60 -15.61
C ARG A 22 -17.19 -28.18 -14.99
N GLY A 23 -16.16 -27.34 -14.93
CA GLY A 23 -15.04 -27.47 -13.99
C GLY A 23 -14.08 -26.30 -14.10
N GLY A 24 -13.90 -25.55 -13.01
CA GLY A 24 -13.17 -24.27 -12.96
C GLY A 24 -11.66 -24.33 -13.19
N GLY A 25 -11.05 -23.14 -13.21
CA GLY A 25 -9.60 -22.96 -13.02
C GLY A 25 -8.95 -21.99 -14.00
N ARG A 26 -9.08 -20.68 -13.75
CA ARG A 26 -8.22 -19.68 -14.41
C ARG A 26 -6.82 -19.77 -13.82
N GLY A 27 -5.84 -20.05 -14.68
CA GLY A 27 -4.42 -20.13 -14.35
C GLY A 27 -3.81 -18.78 -14.02
N GLY A 28 -3.00 -18.76 -12.96
CA GLY A 28 -2.00 -17.75 -12.71
C GLY A 28 -0.64 -18.22 -13.23
N SER A 29 -0.07 -17.48 -14.18
CA SER A 29 1.34 -17.58 -14.56
C SER A 29 2.21 -16.96 -13.47
N ARG A 30 2.99 -17.77 -12.77
CA ARG A 30 4.26 -17.34 -12.16
C ARG A 30 5.34 -18.37 -12.47
N GLY A 31 6.29 -17.95 -13.30
CA GLY A 31 7.53 -18.67 -13.51
C GLY A 31 8.38 -18.66 -12.24
N GLY A 32 8.98 -19.81 -11.94
CA GLY A 32 9.92 -19.99 -10.85
C GLY A 32 10.82 -21.19 -11.17
N ARG A 33 11.93 -20.92 -11.85
CA ARG A 33 13.05 -21.86 -11.99
C ARG A 33 13.76 -22.01 -10.65
N GLY A 34 14.16 -23.24 -10.30
CA GLY A 34 15.19 -23.48 -9.29
C GLY A 34 14.97 -24.70 -8.41
N GLY A 35 14.93 -25.90 -9.00
CA GLY A 35 14.88 -27.15 -8.23
C GLY A 35 16.18 -27.44 -7.49
N ARG A 36 16.11 -27.62 -6.16
CA ARG A 36 17.13 -28.31 -5.37
C ARG A 36 16.68 -29.76 -5.18
N ARG A 37 17.48 -30.71 -5.70
CA ARG A 37 17.35 -32.16 -5.46
C ARG A 37 17.77 -32.51 -4.02
N PRO A 38 17.15 -33.48 -3.35
CA PRO A 38 17.62 -33.99 -2.06
C PRO A 38 18.78 -34.98 -2.30
N ARG A 39 19.80 -34.92 -1.44
CA ARG A 39 20.98 -35.81 -1.51
C ARG A 39 20.75 -36.98 -0.56
N ALA A 40 20.85 -38.18 -1.11
CA ALA A 40 20.66 -39.47 -0.44
C ALA A 40 21.68 -39.72 0.68
N SER A 41 21.20 -40.37 1.73
CA SER A 41 21.95 -41.08 2.75
C SER A 41 22.54 -42.37 2.18
N SER A 42 23.84 -42.59 2.38
CA SER A 42 24.45 -43.91 2.21
C SER A 42 25.40 -44.19 3.37
N GLU A 43 25.21 -45.37 3.95
CA GLU A 43 25.86 -45.92 5.12
C GLU A 43 27.37 -46.16 4.98
N SER A 44 27.93 -46.36 6.16
CA SER A 44 29.27 -46.77 6.58
C SER A 44 29.96 -47.87 5.76
N GLY A 45 31.26 -47.68 5.53
CA GLY A 45 32.23 -48.69 5.13
C GLY A 45 33.64 -48.28 5.58
N GLU A 46 34.37 -49.25 6.14
CA GLU A 46 35.61 -49.16 6.91
C GLU A 46 36.87 -48.73 6.14
N GLY A 47 37.88 -48.27 6.91
CA GLY A 47 39.28 -48.63 6.68
C GLY A 47 40.12 -47.72 5.76
N GLY A 48 41.04 -46.95 6.34
CA GLY A 48 42.11 -46.31 5.58
C GLY A 48 42.92 -45.29 6.38
N GLU A 49 43.96 -45.75 7.07
CA GLU A 49 45.05 -44.90 7.57
C GLU A 49 45.71 -44.15 6.41
N ALA A 50 45.75 -42.82 6.47
CA ALA A 50 46.63 -42.02 5.62
C ALA A 50 47.02 -40.69 6.29
N SER A 51 48.16 -40.73 6.95
CA SER A 51 49.25 -39.74 6.86
C SER A 51 48.90 -38.26 7.07
N SER A 52 49.23 -37.80 8.28
CA SER A 52 49.60 -36.44 8.65
C SER A 52 50.29 -35.66 7.51
N LYS A 53 49.62 -34.62 7.00
CA LYS A 53 50.26 -33.47 6.34
C LYS A 53 49.94 -32.21 7.13
N THR A 54 50.83 -31.89 8.06
CA THR A 54 50.93 -30.61 8.76
C THR A 54 51.10 -29.46 7.77
N ALA A 55 49.99 -28.80 7.44
CA ALA A 55 50.01 -27.51 6.79
C ALA A 55 50.45 -26.45 7.82
N ASN A 56 51.63 -25.88 7.60
CA ASN A 56 52.26 -24.84 8.40
C ASN A 56 51.40 -23.55 8.40
N LYS A 57 50.36 -23.49 9.25
CA LYS A 57 49.61 -22.26 9.52
C LYS A 57 50.50 -21.35 10.37
N LYS A 58 51.02 -20.27 9.77
CA LYS A 58 51.66 -19.18 10.51
C LYS A 58 50.78 -18.84 11.74
N PRO A 59 51.36 -18.72 12.95
CA PRO A 59 50.58 -18.39 14.13
C PRO A 59 49.87 -17.06 13.87
N ARG A 60 48.53 -17.04 13.97
CA ARG A 60 47.77 -15.80 13.98
C ARG A 60 48.34 -14.99 15.14
N ARG A 61 48.88 -13.80 14.86
CA ARG A 61 49.28 -12.86 15.91
C ARG A 61 48.04 -12.61 16.77
N GLU A 62 48.07 -13.13 17.99
CA GLU A 62 47.01 -12.90 18.96
C GLU A 62 47.03 -11.42 19.32
N ILE A 63 45.92 -10.73 19.04
CA ILE A 63 45.78 -9.33 19.41
C ILE A 63 45.63 -9.30 20.94
N PRO A 64 46.45 -8.52 21.67
CA PRO A 64 46.32 -8.40 23.11
C PRO A 64 44.89 -8.01 23.48
N LYS A 65 44.28 -8.72 24.43
CA LYS A 65 42.88 -8.49 24.85
C LYS A 65 42.63 -7.06 25.36
N ASP A 66 43.67 -6.43 25.90
CA ASP A 66 43.66 -5.06 26.42
C ASP A 66 44.07 -4.02 25.35
N SER A 67 44.06 -4.40 24.07
CA SER A 67 44.37 -3.48 22.98
C SER A 67 43.35 -2.33 22.94
N PRO A 68 43.79 -1.06 22.95
CA PRO A 68 42.89 0.09 22.88
C PRO A 68 42.08 0.09 21.57
N ILE A 69 42.60 -0.53 20.52
CA ILE A 69 41.88 -0.74 19.26
C ILE A 69 40.72 -1.74 19.46
N LEU A 70 40.94 -2.85 20.18
CA LEU A 70 39.85 -3.80 20.45
C LEU A 70 38.74 -3.17 21.29
N ALA A 71 39.09 -2.39 22.31
CA ALA A 71 38.10 -1.65 23.11
C ALA A 71 37.29 -0.68 22.25
N LEU A 72 37.95 0.02 21.31
CA LEU A 72 37.27 0.91 20.36
C LEU A 72 36.30 0.15 19.45
N PHE A 73 36.72 -0.98 18.86
CA PHE A 73 35.84 -1.81 18.03
C PHE A 73 34.67 -2.42 18.82
N GLN A 74 34.87 -2.77 20.09
CA GLN A 74 33.77 -3.21 20.97
C GLN A 74 32.76 -2.09 21.19
N SER A 75 33.21 -0.85 21.43
CA SER A 75 32.31 0.30 21.56
C SER A 75 31.52 0.59 20.27
N TYR A 76 32.16 0.42 19.11
CA TYR A 76 31.51 0.56 17.82
C TYR A 76 30.49 -0.55 17.57
N SER A 77 30.81 -1.80 17.94
CA SER A 77 29.87 -2.92 17.86
C SER A 77 28.63 -2.63 18.70
N ALA A 78 28.79 -2.27 19.98
CA ALA A 78 27.67 -1.96 20.86
C ALA A 78 26.81 -0.80 20.31
N THR A 79 27.43 0.21 19.72
CA THR A 79 26.71 1.31 19.06
C THR A 79 25.93 0.82 17.85
N LEU A 80 26.53 0.01 16.98
CA LEU A 80 25.87 -0.54 15.79
C LEU A 80 24.72 -1.48 16.17
N ASP A 81 24.87 -2.26 17.24
CA ASP A 81 23.83 -3.14 17.76
C ASP A 81 22.63 -2.34 18.26
N ASP A 82 22.81 -1.27 19.06
CA ASP A 82 21.70 -0.37 19.45
C ASP A 82 21.01 0.26 18.24
N LEU A 83 21.81 0.69 17.24
CA LEU A 83 21.27 1.29 16.03
C LEU A 83 20.40 0.29 15.24
N ASN A 84 20.85 -0.96 15.11
CA ASN A 84 20.12 -2.03 14.44
C ASN A 84 18.88 -2.45 15.23
N ASP A 85 18.97 -2.57 16.54
CA ASP A 85 17.84 -2.90 17.39
C ASP A 85 16.74 -1.84 17.28
N ARG A 86 17.11 -0.55 17.26
CA ARG A 86 16.14 0.55 17.02
C ARG A 86 15.55 0.48 15.63
N HIS A 87 16.35 0.20 14.60
CA HIS A 87 15.85 0.01 13.24
C HIS A 87 14.78 -1.09 13.19
N GLU A 88 15.05 -2.26 13.77
CA GLU A 88 14.11 -3.38 13.81
C GLU A 88 12.83 -3.08 14.59
N ARG A 89 12.93 -2.32 15.70
CA ARG A 89 11.74 -1.83 16.42
C ARG A 89 10.89 -0.92 15.55
N LEU A 90 11.51 0.03 14.84
CA LEU A 90 10.81 0.95 13.94
C LEU A 90 10.17 0.22 12.74
N VAL A 91 10.83 -0.78 12.17
CA VAL A 91 10.26 -1.60 11.09
C VAL A 91 9.00 -2.34 11.56
N LYS A 92 9.02 -2.90 12.79
CA LYS A 92 7.85 -3.57 13.36
C LYS A 92 6.69 -2.60 13.59
N LEU A 93 6.96 -1.45 14.22
CA LEU A 93 5.96 -0.41 14.43
C LEU A 93 5.40 0.13 13.11
N SER A 94 6.25 0.31 12.09
CA SER A 94 5.82 0.71 10.75
C SER A 94 4.84 -0.29 10.14
N ARG A 95 5.09 -1.58 10.30
CA ARG A 95 4.21 -2.64 9.79
C ARG A 95 2.86 -2.61 10.48
N ASP A 96 2.85 -2.44 11.80
CA ASP A 96 1.61 -2.35 12.58
C ASP A 96 0.81 -1.10 12.17
N LEU A 97 1.50 0.02 11.96
CA LEU A 97 0.91 1.27 11.44
C LEU A 97 0.28 1.07 10.06
N THR A 98 0.97 0.38 9.14
CA THR A 98 0.42 0.02 7.81
C THR A 98 -0.83 -0.85 7.96
N ILE A 99 -0.81 -1.87 8.83
CA ILE A 99 -1.95 -2.77 9.02
C ILE A 99 -3.16 -2.01 9.55
N GLY A 100 -2.96 -1.15 10.56
CA GLY A 100 -4.02 -0.30 11.10
C GLY A 100 -4.61 0.63 10.04
N SER A 101 -3.75 1.32 9.31
CA SER A 101 -4.14 2.26 8.26
C SER A 101 -4.93 1.58 7.12
N LYS A 102 -4.50 0.39 6.68
CA LYS A 102 -5.26 -0.41 5.69
C LYS A 102 -6.63 -0.81 6.17
N ARG A 103 -6.76 -1.22 7.43
CA ARG A 103 -8.06 -1.58 8.01
C ARG A 103 -9.00 -0.39 8.01
N LEU A 104 -8.50 0.79 8.35
CA LEU A 104 -9.26 2.04 8.25
C LEU A 104 -9.66 2.32 6.80
N ILE A 105 -8.74 2.21 5.83
CA ILE A 105 -9.07 2.38 4.40
C ILE A 105 -10.18 1.41 3.96
N PHE A 106 -10.10 0.13 4.33
CA PHE A 106 -11.14 -0.85 4.00
C PHE A 106 -12.48 -0.53 4.65
N LEU A 107 -12.50 -0.02 5.88
CA LEU A 107 -13.70 0.47 6.53
C LEU A 107 -14.32 1.62 5.72
N LEU A 108 -13.52 2.58 5.29
CA LEU A 108 -13.94 3.76 4.53
C LEU A 108 -14.43 3.45 3.10
N GLN A 109 -14.03 2.29 2.55
CA GLN A 109 -14.54 1.77 1.28
C GLN A 109 -15.95 1.20 1.36
N ARG A 110 -16.49 0.97 2.57
CA ARG A 110 -17.84 0.42 2.74
C ARG A 110 -18.90 1.48 2.46
N ASN A 111 -20.03 1.04 1.90
CA ASN A 111 -21.24 1.85 1.73
C ASN A 111 -22.16 1.64 2.94
N ASP A 112 -21.65 1.90 4.15
CA ASP A 112 -22.44 1.87 5.39
C ASP A 112 -23.07 3.24 5.67
N GLU A 113 -23.97 3.30 6.66
CA GLU A 113 -24.49 4.56 7.19
C GLU A 113 -23.33 5.45 7.69
N ARG A 114 -23.33 6.70 7.22
CA ARG A 114 -22.20 7.61 7.35
C ARG A 114 -21.83 7.91 8.80
N SER A 115 -22.80 8.12 9.69
CA SER A 115 -22.52 8.46 11.09
C SER A 115 -21.84 7.31 11.84
N ALA A 116 -22.34 6.08 11.68
CA ALA A 116 -21.77 4.88 12.28
C ALA A 116 -20.36 4.59 11.73
N LEU A 117 -20.17 4.75 10.41
CA LEU A 117 -18.88 4.57 9.76
C LEU A 117 -17.84 5.56 10.31
N LEU A 118 -18.20 6.84 10.44
CA LEU A 118 -17.30 7.87 10.96
C LEU A 118 -16.94 7.65 12.43
N GLN A 119 -17.90 7.21 13.26
CA GLN A 119 -17.64 6.88 14.66
C GLN A 119 -16.64 5.72 14.81
N GLN A 120 -16.81 4.67 13.99
CA GLN A 120 -15.86 3.55 13.96
C GLN A 120 -14.49 4.00 13.44
N ALA A 121 -14.47 4.83 12.39
CA ALA A 121 -13.24 5.37 11.83
C ALA A 121 -12.44 6.21 12.84
N ASP A 122 -13.12 7.03 13.65
CA ASP A 122 -12.48 7.82 14.71
C ASP A 122 -11.91 6.93 15.82
N THR A 123 -12.59 5.83 16.15
CA THR A 123 -12.10 4.83 17.11
C THR A 123 -10.85 4.12 16.58
N ASP A 124 -10.89 3.67 15.33
CA ASP A 124 -9.76 3.00 14.69
C ASP A 124 -8.57 3.96 14.53
N LEU A 125 -8.82 5.22 14.17
CA LEU A 125 -7.80 6.26 14.07
C LEU A 125 -7.10 6.51 15.40
N ALA A 126 -7.84 6.55 16.52
CA ALA A 126 -7.25 6.70 17.85
C ALA A 126 -6.25 5.56 18.14
N VAL A 127 -6.58 4.31 17.79
CA VAL A 127 -5.68 3.16 17.96
C VAL A 127 -4.44 3.30 17.06
N ILE A 128 -4.62 3.71 15.81
CA ILE A 128 -3.52 3.96 14.87
C ILE A 128 -2.56 5.03 15.42
N LEU A 129 -3.09 6.12 15.98
CA LEU A 129 -2.30 7.19 16.57
C LEU A 129 -1.46 6.71 17.77
N THR A 130 -1.93 5.75 18.57
CA THR A 130 -1.09 5.15 19.63
C THR A 130 0.12 4.39 19.09
N THR A 131 0.02 3.83 17.88
CA THR A 131 1.15 3.15 17.23
C THR A 131 2.13 4.16 16.68
N LEU A 132 1.62 5.25 16.10
CA LEU A 132 2.43 6.37 15.65
C LEU A 132 3.17 7.03 16.83
N GLU A 133 2.51 7.21 17.99
CA GLU A 133 3.14 7.76 19.20
C GLU A 133 4.41 6.98 19.59
N LYS A 134 4.36 5.64 19.50
CA LYS A 134 5.53 4.78 19.77
C LYS A 134 6.67 5.02 18.78
N ILE A 135 6.36 5.25 17.50
CA ILE A 135 7.37 5.63 16.49
C ILE A 135 7.99 6.97 16.85
N VAL A 136 7.18 7.97 17.20
CA VAL A 136 7.69 9.30 17.58
C VAL A 136 8.57 9.20 18.83
N ALA A 137 8.17 8.41 19.83
CA ALA A 137 8.94 8.18 21.05
C ALA A 137 10.34 7.59 20.78
N GLU A 138 10.42 6.55 19.94
CA GLU A 138 11.70 5.92 19.56
C GLU A 138 12.66 6.91 18.86
N LEU A 139 12.12 7.86 18.09
CA LEU A 139 12.92 8.89 17.41
C LEU A 139 13.38 10.01 18.37
N GLN A 140 12.59 10.32 19.40
CA GLN A 140 12.90 11.40 20.34
C GLN A 140 13.84 10.97 21.48
N GLY A 141 13.94 9.68 21.79
CA GLY A 141 14.70 9.14 22.93
C GLY A 141 16.22 9.42 22.96
N THR A 142 16.80 9.97 21.90
CA THR A 142 18.26 10.21 21.80
C THR A 142 18.68 11.67 22.04
N GLY A 143 17.72 12.58 22.24
CA GLY A 143 17.98 14.03 22.32
C GLY A 143 18.35 14.68 20.97
N ARG A 144 18.34 13.93 19.85
CA ARG A 144 18.58 14.45 18.49
C ARG A 144 17.47 14.03 17.50
N PRO A 145 16.20 14.40 17.75
CA PRO A 145 15.05 13.86 17.05
C PRO A 145 15.10 14.05 15.52
N ARG A 146 15.56 15.22 15.06
CA ARG A 146 15.69 15.48 13.62
C ARG A 146 16.73 14.60 12.94
N GLN A 147 17.84 14.29 13.60
CA GLN A 147 18.88 13.44 13.04
C GLN A 147 18.41 11.99 12.96
N GLU A 148 17.77 11.50 14.03
CA GLU A 148 17.20 10.15 14.08
C GLU A 148 16.08 9.97 13.05
N TYR A 149 15.22 10.99 12.88
CA TYR A 149 14.19 10.98 11.85
C TYR A 149 14.77 10.64 10.48
N TRP A 150 15.79 11.36 10.03
CA TRP A 150 16.39 11.13 8.71
C TRP A 150 17.20 9.84 8.63
N ARG A 151 17.86 9.45 9.72
CA ARG A 151 18.61 8.19 9.82
C ARG A 151 17.70 6.98 9.64
N TYR A 152 16.55 6.98 10.31
CA TYR A 152 15.62 5.85 10.34
C TYR A 152 14.41 6.00 9.43
N ARG A 153 14.32 7.10 8.68
CA ARG A 153 13.20 7.40 7.76
C ARG A 153 12.73 6.19 6.97
N ARG A 154 13.67 5.44 6.38
CA ARG A 154 13.35 4.26 5.54
C ARG A 154 12.66 3.13 6.31
N ALA A 155 12.86 3.03 7.62
CA ALA A 155 12.26 2.00 8.46
C ALA A 155 10.75 2.24 8.68
N PHE A 156 10.31 3.50 8.77
CA PHE A 156 8.92 3.86 9.10
C PHE A 156 8.14 4.56 7.99
N SER A 157 8.82 5.06 6.97
CA SER A 157 8.22 5.77 5.83
C SER A 157 7.09 4.98 5.15
N PRO A 158 7.17 3.66 4.93
CA PRO A 158 6.04 2.89 4.38
C PRO A 158 4.78 2.93 5.26
N GLY A 159 4.94 2.86 6.58
CA GLY A 159 3.83 2.98 7.52
C GLY A 159 3.25 4.39 7.54
N LEU A 160 4.11 5.40 7.47
CA LEU A 160 3.69 6.81 7.45
C LEU A 160 2.94 7.17 6.17
N GLN A 161 3.37 6.69 5.00
CA GLN A 161 2.66 6.89 3.73
C GLN A 161 1.25 6.30 3.76
N GLU A 162 1.10 5.07 4.25
CA GLU A 162 -0.20 4.42 4.40
C GLU A 162 -1.10 5.15 5.41
N PHE A 163 -0.52 5.66 6.51
CA PHE A 163 -1.24 6.50 7.46
C PHE A 163 -1.77 7.78 6.80
N ILE A 164 -0.93 8.45 6.01
CA ILE A 164 -1.29 9.66 5.26
C ILE A 164 -2.43 9.35 4.29
N GLU A 165 -2.36 8.25 3.55
CA GLU A 165 -3.44 7.79 2.68
C GLU A 165 -4.76 7.62 3.47
N ALA A 166 -4.72 6.93 4.61
CA ALA A 166 -5.90 6.67 5.43
C ALA A 166 -6.53 7.95 6.01
N VAL A 167 -5.72 8.86 6.59
CA VAL A 167 -6.25 10.11 7.16
C VAL A 167 -6.74 11.06 6.08
N SER A 168 -6.09 11.07 4.91
CA SER A 168 -6.54 11.86 3.77
C SER A 168 -7.86 11.35 3.21
N PHE A 169 -8.05 10.02 3.18
CA PHE A 169 -9.31 9.43 2.77
C PHE A 169 -10.44 9.73 3.76
N LEU A 170 -10.17 9.61 5.06
CA LEU A 170 -11.12 9.99 6.11
C LEU A 170 -11.49 11.48 6.00
N HIS A 171 -10.51 12.35 5.80
CA HIS A 171 -10.73 13.79 5.66
C HIS A 171 -11.56 14.11 4.41
N TYR A 172 -11.28 13.47 3.26
CA TYR A 172 -12.12 13.59 2.07
C TYR A 172 -13.56 13.16 2.35
N ILE A 173 -13.76 12.01 3.01
CA ILE A 173 -15.10 11.56 3.35
C ILE A 173 -15.81 12.60 4.22
N LYS A 174 -15.14 13.18 5.22
CA LYS A 174 -15.73 14.18 6.14
C LYS A 174 -16.01 15.53 5.47
N HIS A 175 -15.12 16.01 4.60
CA HIS A 175 -15.08 17.42 4.18
C HIS A 175 -15.11 17.64 2.67
N ALA A 176 -15.04 16.59 1.86
CA ALA A 176 -14.86 16.66 0.40
C ALA A 176 -13.66 17.53 -0.03
N ALA A 177 -12.60 17.52 0.78
CA ALA A 177 -11.41 18.32 0.61
C ALA A 177 -10.13 17.48 0.76
N LEU A 178 -9.01 18.01 0.26
CA LEU A 178 -7.70 17.41 0.46
C LEU A 178 -7.10 17.94 1.76
N ILE A 179 -6.79 17.04 2.68
CA ILE A 179 -6.04 17.40 3.90
C ILE A 179 -4.65 17.91 3.53
N THR A 180 -4.22 19.00 4.12
CA THR A 180 -2.87 19.57 3.93
C THR A 180 -1.84 18.82 4.78
N ARG A 181 -0.55 18.98 4.44
CA ARG A 181 0.55 18.37 5.19
C ARG A 181 0.58 18.88 6.65
N GLU A 182 0.29 20.15 6.84
CA GLU A 182 0.21 20.81 8.14
C GLU A 182 -0.95 20.26 8.99
N GLU A 183 -2.12 20.04 8.38
CA GLU A 183 -3.25 19.39 9.06
C GLU A 183 -2.96 17.93 9.41
N VAL A 184 -2.23 17.19 8.57
CA VAL A 184 -1.75 15.84 8.93
C VAL A 184 -0.84 15.93 10.17
N GLU A 185 0.10 16.87 10.20
CA GLU A 185 0.96 17.09 11.37
C GLU A 185 0.16 17.47 12.62
N GLU A 186 -0.95 18.20 12.48
CA GLU A 186 -1.88 18.49 13.57
C GLU A 186 -2.61 17.24 14.08
N VAL A 187 -3.08 16.37 13.19
CA VAL A 187 -3.67 15.07 13.57
C VAL A 187 -2.66 14.23 14.35
N ILE A 188 -1.41 14.19 13.89
CA ILE A 188 -0.32 13.49 14.60
C ILE A 188 -0.11 14.11 15.97
N ARG A 189 0.04 15.44 16.06
CA ARG A 189 0.29 16.16 17.32
C ARG A 189 -0.83 15.96 18.34
N ALA A 190 -2.07 15.96 17.89
CA ALA A 190 -3.23 15.67 18.74
C ALA A 190 -3.20 14.23 19.28
N GLY A 191 -2.73 13.27 18.48
CA GLY A 191 -2.56 11.87 18.86
C GLY A 191 -1.29 11.57 19.65
N THR A 192 -0.30 12.46 19.65
CA THR A 192 1.00 12.28 20.31
C THR A 192 1.33 13.45 21.25
N PRO A 193 0.48 13.77 22.24
CA PRO A 193 0.61 15.00 23.05
C PRO A 193 1.92 15.08 23.85
N ASN A 194 2.51 13.94 24.20
CA ASN A 194 3.78 13.89 24.92
C ASN A 194 5.00 14.17 24.02
N HIS A 195 4.80 14.26 22.70
CA HIS A 195 5.86 14.28 21.71
C HIS A 195 5.65 15.45 20.74
N VAL A 196 6.29 16.58 21.01
CA VAL A 196 5.92 17.88 20.39
C VAL A 196 6.56 18.10 19.00
N ALA A 197 7.55 17.30 18.62
CA ALA A 197 8.35 17.50 17.40
C ALA A 197 8.34 16.27 16.49
N PHE A 198 7.24 16.08 15.75
CA PHE A 198 7.22 15.20 14.57
C PHE A 198 6.79 16.03 13.36
N PHE A 199 7.47 15.85 12.24
CA PHE A 199 7.14 16.53 10.99
C PHE A 199 6.93 15.49 9.89
N VAL A 200 6.03 15.79 8.97
CA VAL A 200 5.80 14.99 7.77
C VAL A 200 6.58 15.66 6.65
N ASN A 201 7.47 14.90 6.00
CA ASN A 201 8.19 15.44 4.88
C ASN A 201 7.35 15.38 3.59
N ASP A 202 7.73 16.20 2.60
CA ASP A 202 6.98 16.32 1.36
C ASP A 202 6.87 14.99 0.60
N GLU A 203 7.91 14.14 0.65
CA GLU A 203 7.94 12.89 -0.10
C GLU A 203 6.92 11.87 0.44
N ASP A 204 6.84 11.65 1.77
CA ASP A 204 5.82 10.73 2.31
C ASP A 204 4.41 11.28 2.12
N TYR A 205 4.24 12.59 2.27
CA TYR A 205 2.97 13.24 2.03
C TYR A 205 2.50 13.02 0.60
N LEU A 206 3.32 13.39 -0.39
CA LEU A 206 2.99 13.24 -1.80
C LEU A 206 2.72 11.76 -2.13
N LEU A 207 3.56 10.83 -1.68
CA LEU A 207 3.35 9.41 -1.97
C LEU A 207 2.06 8.85 -1.36
N GLY A 208 1.70 9.26 -0.13
CA GLY A 208 0.41 8.90 0.48
C GLY A 208 -0.79 9.49 -0.26
N ILE A 209 -0.71 10.77 -0.68
CA ILE A 209 -1.74 11.39 -1.54
C ILE A 209 -1.84 10.71 -2.90
N ALA A 210 -0.74 10.18 -3.43
CA ALA A 210 -0.78 9.45 -4.68
C ALA A 210 -1.59 8.16 -4.57
N ASP A 211 -1.39 7.39 -3.51
CA ASP A 211 -2.10 6.14 -3.29
C ASP A 211 -3.58 6.36 -2.95
N LEU A 212 -3.91 7.46 -2.23
CA LEU A 212 -5.28 7.93 -2.01
C LEU A 212 -6.10 8.01 -3.32
N THR A 213 -5.51 8.49 -4.42
CA THR A 213 -6.23 8.60 -5.70
C THR A 213 -6.74 7.24 -6.20
N GLY A 214 -6.01 6.17 -5.90
CA GLY A 214 -6.41 4.80 -6.22
C GLY A 214 -7.56 4.31 -5.34
N GLU A 215 -7.57 4.65 -4.05
CA GLU A 215 -8.68 4.35 -3.15
C GLU A 215 -9.94 5.15 -3.50
N LEU A 216 -9.80 6.42 -3.85
CA LEU A 216 -10.92 7.24 -4.33
C LEU A 216 -11.52 6.68 -5.62
N MET A 217 -10.68 6.24 -6.57
CA MET A 217 -11.16 5.56 -7.77
C MET A 217 -11.93 4.28 -7.43
N ARG A 218 -11.44 3.46 -6.49
CA ARG A 218 -12.18 2.29 -6.00
C ARG A 218 -13.54 2.68 -5.41
N LYS A 219 -13.60 3.75 -4.61
CA LYS A 219 -14.85 4.25 -4.02
C LYS A 219 -15.82 4.73 -5.09
N ALA A 220 -15.35 5.46 -6.10
CA ALA A 220 -16.18 5.93 -7.21
C ALA A 220 -16.79 4.76 -8.00
N ILE A 221 -16.03 3.69 -8.26
CA ILE A 221 -16.58 2.47 -8.88
C ILE A 221 -17.62 1.80 -7.97
N GLY A 222 -17.41 1.81 -6.66
CA GLY A 222 -18.39 1.35 -5.67
C GLY A 222 -19.71 2.14 -5.74
N ALA A 223 -19.63 3.47 -5.77
CA ALA A 223 -20.77 4.37 -5.90
C ALA A 223 -21.54 4.15 -7.22
N ILE A 224 -20.83 4.01 -8.34
CA ILE A 224 -21.40 3.66 -9.66
C ILE A 224 -22.23 2.37 -9.56
N ASN A 225 -21.70 1.33 -8.93
CA ASN A 225 -22.41 0.05 -8.77
C ASN A 225 -23.62 0.15 -7.84
N ALA A 226 -23.62 1.10 -6.90
CA ALA A 226 -24.76 1.41 -6.03
C ALA A 226 -25.79 2.34 -6.70
N GLY A 227 -25.50 2.88 -7.89
CA GLY A 227 -26.36 3.85 -8.58
C GLY A 227 -26.15 5.31 -8.12
N GLU A 228 -25.15 5.58 -7.29
CA GLU A 228 -24.81 6.91 -6.76
C GLU A 228 -23.91 7.68 -7.72
N VAL A 229 -24.46 8.05 -8.87
CA VAL A 229 -23.70 8.65 -9.98
C VAL A 229 -23.10 10.02 -9.61
N GLU A 230 -23.82 10.82 -8.81
CA GLU A 230 -23.34 12.12 -8.35
C GLU A 230 -22.09 12.02 -7.47
N GLU A 231 -22.03 11.03 -6.56
CA GLU A 231 -20.84 10.79 -5.74
C GLU A 231 -19.65 10.38 -6.60
N ALA A 232 -19.87 9.53 -7.60
CA ALA A 232 -18.82 9.14 -8.54
C ALA A 232 -18.28 10.33 -9.35
N HIS A 233 -19.14 11.24 -9.79
CA HIS A 233 -18.73 12.48 -10.45
C HIS A 233 -17.94 13.41 -9.55
N ALA A 234 -18.38 13.59 -8.29
CA ALA A 234 -17.66 14.38 -7.30
C ALA A 234 -16.26 13.82 -7.06
N ILE A 235 -16.14 12.50 -6.86
CA ILE A 235 -14.85 11.83 -6.68
C ILE A 235 -13.96 11.99 -7.93
N ARG A 236 -14.50 11.82 -9.15
CA ARG A 236 -13.75 12.07 -10.39
C ARG A 236 -13.18 13.49 -10.41
N GLY A 237 -14.03 14.49 -10.15
CA GLY A 237 -13.63 15.90 -10.13
C GLY A 237 -12.50 16.16 -9.14
N PHE A 238 -12.59 15.55 -7.96
CA PHE A 238 -11.55 15.65 -6.93
C PHE A 238 -10.22 15.01 -7.36
N ILE A 239 -10.24 13.78 -7.90
CA ILE A 239 -9.01 13.12 -8.40
C ILE A 239 -8.39 13.95 -9.55
N GLN A 240 -9.23 14.51 -10.43
CA GLN A 240 -8.77 15.36 -11.53
C GLN A 240 -8.06 16.62 -11.02
N ALA A 241 -8.59 17.28 -9.99
CA ALA A 241 -7.96 18.45 -9.38
C ALA A 241 -6.59 18.12 -8.78
N ILE A 242 -6.45 16.97 -8.12
CA ILE A 242 -5.15 16.48 -7.61
C ILE A 242 -4.18 16.26 -8.76
N TYR A 243 -4.61 15.52 -9.79
CA TYR A 243 -3.78 15.23 -10.97
C TYR A 243 -3.29 16.52 -11.66
N GLU A 244 -4.18 17.50 -11.85
CA GLU A 244 -3.81 18.79 -12.44
C GLU A 244 -2.80 19.55 -11.58
N GLY A 245 -3.02 19.61 -10.26
CA GLY A 245 -2.08 20.23 -9.33
C GLY A 245 -0.68 19.60 -9.41
N TRP A 246 -0.62 18.27 -9.45
CA TRP A 246 0.64 17.52 -9.58
C TRP A 246 1.30 17.72 -10.94
N ARG A 247 0.52 17.77 -12.02
CA ARG A 247 1.03 18.06 -13.37
C ARG A 247 1.61 19.48 -13.44
N TRP A 248 0.96 20.46 -12.83
CA TRP A 248 1.47 21.83 -12.73
C TRP A 248 2.76 21.90 -11.93
N TRP A 249 2.79 21.22 -10.78
CA TRP A 249 3.99 21.10 -9.97
C TRP A 249 5.14 20.46 -10.74
N TRP A 250 4.88 19.36 -11.46
CA TRP A 250 5.87 18.68 -12.31
C TRP A 250 6.43 19.60 -13.38
N VAL A 251 5.56 20.29 -14.13
CA VAL A 251 5.98 21.22 -15.18
C VAL A 251 6.87 22.32 -14.61
N ARG A 252 6.56 22.83 -13.41
CA ARG A 252 7.41 23.82 -12.72
C ARG A 252 8.74 23.24 -12.26
N ALA A 253 8.74 22.02 -11.70
CA ALA A 253 9.93 21.34 -11.21
C ALA A 253 10.89 20.90 -12.34
N ASP A 254 10.35 20.53 -13.50
CA ASP A 254 11.12 20.14 -14.70
C ASP A 254 11.72 21.37 -15.42
N MET A 255 11.15 22.56 -15.20
CA MET A 255 11.69 23.83 -15.67
C MET A 255 12.85 24.29 -14.78
N SER A 256 14.04 23.74 -15.07
CA SER A 256 15.31 23.95 -14.36
C SER A 256 15.57 25.40 -13.93
N TRP A 257 15.26 26.38 -14.80
CA TRP A 257 15.48 27.80 -14.52
C TRP A 257 14.52 28.40 -13.49
N LEU A 258 13.25 27.96 -13.43
CA LEU A 258 12.27 28.38 -12.41
C LEU A 258 12.55 27.69 -11.08
N ALA A 259 12.88 26.41 -11.13
CA ALA A 259 13.27 25.64 -9.95
C ALA A 259 14.47 26.28 -9.21
N GLN A 260 15.46 26.79 -9.97
CA GLN A 260 16.64 27.45 -9.41
C GLN A 260 16.34 28.86 -8.84
N ARG A 261 15.29 29.53 -9.34
CA ARG A 261 14.90 30.88 -8.93
C ARG A 261 14.05 30.91 -7.66
N GLU A 262 13.22 29.88 -7.45
CA GLU A 262 12.31 29.79 -6.29
C GLU A 262 12.84 28.88 -5.17
N GLY A 263 14.12 28.47 -5.24
CA GLY A 263 14.74 27.62 -4.21
C GLY A 263 14.20 26.19 -4.18
N PHE A 264 13.66 25.70 -5.31
CA PHE A 264 13.17 24.34 -5.41
C PHE A 264 14.33 23.35 -5.35
N GLN A 265 14.29 22.42 -4.38
CA GLN A 265 15.34 21.43 -4.23
C GLN A 265 15.36 20.51 -5.46
N GLN A 266 16.53 20.36 -6.11
CA GLN A 266 16.66 19.45 -7.24
C GLN A 266 16.32 18.02 -6.79
N LEU A 267 15.25 17.46 -7.37
CA LEU A 267 14.91 16.06 -7.16
C LEU A 267 15.97 15.16 -7.79
N THR A 268 16.37 14.12 -7.07
CA THR A 268 17.23 13.06 -7.62
C THR A 268 16.52 12.33 -8.76
N THR A 269 17.27 11.75 -9.69
CA THR A 269 16.73 11.03 -10.86
C THR A 269 15.74 9.93 -10.47
N ASP A 270 16.04 9.17 -9.41
CA ASP A 270 15.16 8.10 -8.92
C ASP A 270 13.81 8.64 -8.43
N LYS A 271 13.82 9.77 -7.72
CA LYS A 271 12.60 10.43 -7.24
C LYS A 271 11.76 11.00 -8.38
N LYS A 272 12.40 11.51 -9.43
CA LYS A 272 11.71 11.94 -10.66
C LYS A 272 10.96 10.78 -11.34
N ASN A 273 11.57 9.59 -11.36
CA ASN A 273 10.95 8.42 -11.98
C ASN A 273 9.74 7.90 -11.17
N ASP A 274 9.86 7.83 -9.85
CA ASP A 274 8.78 7.38 -8.97
C ASP A 274 7.55 8.32 -9.04
N LEU A 275 7.79 9.63 -8.95
CA LEU A 275 6.72 10.63 -9.11
C LEU A 275 6.08 10.57 -10.50
N ARG A 276 6.86 10.41 -11.57
CA ARG A 276 6.33 10.25 -12.93
C ARG A 276 5.43 9.03 -13.04
N GLN A 277 5.83 7.91 -12.44
CA GLN A 277 5.01 6.69 -12.43
C GLN A 277 3.70 6.92 -11.66
N LYS A 278 3.75 7.57 -10.48
CA LYS A 278 2.56 7.91 -9.69
C LYS A 278 1.61 8.85 -10.45
N ILE A 279 2.11 9.89 -11.13
CA ILE A 279 1.30 10.77 -11.99
C ILE A 279 0.57 9.96 -13.07
N GLY A 280 1.25 9.00 -13.72
CA GLY A 280 0.63 8.11 -14.70
C GLY A 280 -0.47 7.21 -14.11
N VAL A 281 -0.29 6.75 -12.87
CA VAL A 281 -1.32 5.96 -12.14
C VAL A 281 -2.54 6.83 -11.79
N MET A 282 -2.35 8.09 -11.40
CA MET A 282 -3.45 9.03 -11.18
C MET A 282 -4.25 9.26 -12.46
N GLU A 283 -3.57 9.51 -13.58
CA GLU A 283 -4.23 9.67 -14.89
C GLU A 283 -5.04 8.43 -15.27
N SER A 284 -4.50 7.23 -15.04
CA SER A 284 -5.24 5.98 -15.24
C SER A 284 -6.46 5.86 -14.33
N SER A 285 -6.36 6.35 -13.09
CA SER A 285 -7.45 6.33 -12.12
C SER A 285 -8.59 7.25 -12.55
N VAL A 286 -8.29 8.47 -13.00
CA VAL A 286 -9.28 9.38 -13.60
C VAL A 286 -9.99 8.72 -14.78
N LYS A 287 -9.22 8.20 -15.75
CA LYS A 287 -9.78 7.57 -16.97
C LYS A 287 -10.70 6.39 -16.65
N LYS A 288 -10.39 5.62 -15.60
CA LYS A 288 -11.25 4.49 -15.17
C LYS A 288 -12.60 4.98 -14.66
N VAL A 289 -12.62 6.02 -13.81
CA VAL A 289 -13.87 6.58 -13.31
C VAL A 289 -14.67 7.21 -14.46
N GLU A 290 -14.02 7.96 -15.35
CA GLU A 290 -14.64 8.54 -16.55
C GLU A 290 -15.30 7.49 -17.43
N ASN A 291 -14.56 6.44 -17.80
CA ASN A 291 -15.08 5.40 -18.66
C ASN A 291 -16.26 4.65 -18.01
N ALA A 292 -16.21 4.45 -16.68
CA ALA A 292 -17.30 3.83 -15.95
C ALA A 292 -18.55 4.72 -15.90
N CYS A 293 -18.40 6.03 -15.66
CA CYS A 293 -19.50 6.99 -15.72
C CYS A 293 -20.12 7.06 -17.12
N LEU A 294 -19.29 7.14 -18.18
CA LEU A 294 -19.76 7.18 -19.57
C LEU A 294 -20.53 5.91 -19.94
N ALA A 295 -20.06 4.73 -19.51
CA ALA A 295 -20.76 3.47 -19.75
C ALA A 295 -22.17 3.46 -19.13
N LEU A 296 -22.33 3.99 -17.91
CA LEU A 296 -23.66 4.14 -17.29
C LEU A 296 -24.56 5.11 -18.05
N CYS A 297 -24.04 6.26 -18.48
CA CYS A 297 -24.81 7.23 -19.25
C CYS A 297 -25.34 6.60 -20.55
N ILE A 298 -24.49 5.86 -21.28
CA ILE A 298 -24.89 5.18 -22.51
C ILE A 298 -25.98 4.15 -22.22
N GLN A 299 -25.81 3.30 -21.19
CA GLN A 299 -26.82 2.31 -20.80
C GLN A 299 -28.15 2.94 -20.36
N GLY A 300 -28.12 4.09 -19.68
CA GLY A 300 -29.30 4.84 -19.29
C GLY A 300 -30.07 5.38 -20.50
N VAL A 301 -29.36 5.94 -21.47
CA VAL A 301 -29.94 6.43 -22.73
C VAL A 301 -30.52 5.28 -23.55
N GLU A 302 -29.85 4.13 -23.63
CA GLU A 302 -30.37 2.94 -24.31
C GLU A 302 -31.65 2.41 -23.66
N LYS A 303 -31.70 2.34 -22.31
CA LYS A 303 -32.92 1.94 -21.59
C LYS A 303 -34.08 2.90 -21.82
N LEU A 304 -33.82 4.21 -21.81
CA LEU A 304 -34.86 5.22 -22.09
C LEU A 304 -35.37 5.12 -23.54
N ALA A 305 -34.47 4.86 -24.50
CA ALA A 305 -34.85 4.63 -25.89
C ALA A 305 -35.70 3.35 -26.08
N LEU A 306 -35.44 2.30 -25.29
CA LEU A 306 -36.20 1.04 -25.31
C LEU A 306 -37.55 1.11 -24.60
N LEU A 307 -37.70 1.98 -23.59
CA LEU A 307 -38.94 2.12 -22.82
C LEU A 307 -40.03 2.92 -23.55
N GLY A 308 -39.68 3.62 -24.64
CA GLY A 308 -40.61 4.44 -25.42
C GLY A 308 -41.10 5.67 -24.65
N THR A 309 -41.27 6.79 -25.35
CA THR A 309 -42.01 7.93 -24.78
C THR A 309 -43.44 7.48 -24.51
N PRO A 310 -44.01 7.70 -23.31
CA PRO A 310 -45.42 7.41 -23.08
C PRO A 310 -46.22 8.21 -24.10
N THR A 311 -47.00 7.50 -24.92
CA THR A 311 -47.98 8.11 -25.82
C THR A 311 -49.01 8.80 -24.93
N GLU A 312 -49.03 10.14 -24.98
CA GLU A 312 -50.11 10.94 -24.42
C GLU A 312 -51.38 10.60 -25.22
N ASP A 313 -52.30 9.86 -24.60
CA ASP A 313 -53.69 9.68 -25.03
C ASP A 313 -54.59 10.74 -24.36
#